data_AF-A0A0S8AKW4-F1
#
_entry.id   AF-A0A0S8AKW4-F1
#
_cell.length_a   1.000
_cell.length_b   1.000
_cell.length_c   1.000
_cell.angle_alpha   90.00
_cell.angle_beta   90.00
_cell.angle_gamma   90.00
#
_symmetry.space_group_name_H-M   'P 1'
#
loop_
_entity.id
_entity.type
_entity.pdbx_description
1 polymer ?
#
loop_
_entity_poly.entity_id
_entity_poly.type
_entity_poly.pdbx_seq_one_letter_code
_entity_poly.pdbx_strand_id
1 'polypeptide(L)'
;MSTSVLCLMVITGMTGSDGSALRHDQDDVSARIVSATNTLMGRQDTPPTMEAIVGAVLELLDIAAAVTPDNQYKAEIQNRIAVAKERIRDGSIFDDKARQYLSFAYRMMTDGRKYQMPEELDDFVTPAELQEKTLRYMEGIVTESLRSLEEGDSQRTARLLLEIVLMAITPHPG
;
A
#
# COMPACT_ATOMS: atom_id res chain seq x y z
N MET A 1 -72.28 -0.33 -5.27
CA MET A 1 -71.94 -1.72 -4.86
C MET A 1 -70.52 -1.97 -5.36
N SER A 2 -69.49 -1.69 -4.56
CA SER A 2 -68.91 -2.58 -3.54
C SER A 2 -68.40 -3.90 -4.14
N THR A 3 -67.10 -4.03 -4.34
CA THR A 3 -66.23 -4.87 -3.48
C THR A 3 -64.76 -4.75 -3.90
N SER A 4 -63.93 -4.42 -2.91
CA SER A 4 -62.48 -4.55 -2.90
C SER A 4 -62.05 -6.02 -2.99
N VAL A 5 -60.92 -6.30 -3.64
CA VAL A 5 -60.02 -7.39 -3.24
C VAL A 5 -58.57 -6.89 -3.35
N LEU A 6 -57.92 -6.85 -2.19
CA LEU A 6 -56.48 -6.72 -2.00
C LEU A 6 -55.72 -7.70 -2.90
N CYS A 7 -54.68 -7.25 -3.60
CA CYS A 7 -53.54 -8.10 -3.89
C CYS A 7 -52.40 -7.72 -2.94
N LEU A 8 -52.05 -8.74 -2.17
CA LEU A 8 -51.08 -8.85 -1.10
C LEU A 8 -49.65 -8.63 -1.63
N MET A 9 -48.79 -8.09 -0.77
CA MET A 9 -47.35 -7.91 -0.93
C MET A 9 -46.62 -9.19 -1.38
N VAL A 10 -45.59 -9.00 -2.21
CA VAL A 10 -44.31 -9.70 -2.00
C VAL A 10 -43.19 -8.65 -2.08
N ILE A 11 -42.74 -8.22 -0.91
CA ILE A 11 -41.42 -7.63 -0.71
C ILE A 11 -40.45 -8.82 -0.76
N THR A 12 -39.85 -9.08 -1.93
CA THR A 12 -38.72 -10.02 -1.99
C THR A 12 -37.47 -9.22 -1.67
N GLY A 13 -36.96 -9.41 -0.45
CA GLY A 13 -35.69 -8.86 -0.02
C GLY A 13 -34.56 -9.30 -0.96
N MET A 14 -33.90 -8.32 -1.58
CA MET A 14 -32.56 -8.47 -2.14
C MET A 14 -31.58 -7.80 -1.17
N THR A 15 -31.30 -8.47 -0.05
CA THR A 15 -30.21 -8.07 0.84
C THR A 15 -29.48 -9.32 1.29
N GLY A 16 -28.30 -9.57 0.74
CA GLY A 16 -27.38 -10.59 1.24
C GLY A 16 -26.71 -11.41 0.14
N SER A 17 -25.84 -10.81 -0.67
CA SER A 17 -24.84 -11.57 -1.44
C SER A 17 -23.56 -10.80 -1.79
N ASP A 18 -23.55 -9.46 -1.72
CA ASP A 18 -22.36 -8.69 -2.17
C ASP A 18 -21.23 -8.57 -1.15
N GLY A 19 -21.45 -8.93 0.12
CA GLY A 19 -20.44 -8.75 1.17
C GLY A 19 -19.32 -9.80 1.18
N SER A 20 -19.53 -10.98 0.58
CA SER A 20 -18.57 -12.10 0.69
C SER A 20 -17.47 -12.03 -0.37
N ALA A 21 -17.76 -11.52 -1.56
CA ALA A 21 -16.77 -11.34 -2.63
C ALA A 21 -15.82 -10.17 -2.30
N LEU A 22 -16.38 -9.04 -1.85
CA LEU A 22 -15.58 -7.88 -1.45
C LEU A 22 -14.65 -8.18 -0.26
N ARG A 23 -15.08 -9.01 0.69
CA ARG A 23 -14.23 -9.48 1.79
C ARG A 23 -13.11 -10.42 1.33
N HIS A 24 -13.39 -11.31 0.38
CA HIS A 24 -12.39 -12.23 -0.14
C HIS A 24 -11.24 -11.50 -0.87
N ASP A 25 -11.58 -10.49 -1.67
CA ASP A 25 -10.59 -9.65 -2.34
C ASP A 25 -9.74 -8.86 -1.34
N GLN A 26 -10.36 -8.37 -0.26
CA GLN A 26 -9.65 -7.64 0.79
C GLN A 26 -8.71 -8.55 1.60
N ASP A 27 -9.12 -9.77 1.91
CA ASP A 27 -8.29 -10.77 2.60
C ASP A 27 -7.07 -11.15 1.75
N ASP A 28 -7.24 -11.30 0.42
CA ASP A 28 -6.13 -11.53 -0.52
C ASP A 28 -5.14 -10.36 -0.53
N VAL A 29 -5.65 -9.13 -0.65
CA VAL A 29 -4.80 -7.92 -0.64
C VAL A 29 -4.03 -7.81 0.68
N SER A 30 -4.70 -8.07 1.82
CA SER A 30 -4.07 -8.04 3.15
C SER A 30 -2.95 -9.08 3.25
N ALA A 31 -3.18 -10.31 2.78
CA ALA A 31 -2.17 -11.36 2.77
C ALA A 31 -0.96 -11.00 1.91
N ARG A 32 -1.18 -10.35 0.76
CA ARG A 32 -0.11 -9.90 -0.14
C ARG A 32 0.72 -8.76 0.47
N ILE A 33 0.08 -7.80 1.15
CA ILE A 33 0.79 -6.76 1.93
C ILE A 33 1.69 -7.40 2.98
N VAL A 34 1.15 -8.35 3.78
CA VAL A 34 1.91 -9.06 4.82
C VAL A 34 3.08 -9.84 4.23
N SER A 35 2.86 -10.57 3.14
CA SER A 35 3.90 -11.36 2.47
C SER A 35 5.05 -10.48 1.95
N ALA A 36 4.72 -9.41 1.23
CA ALA A 36 5.72 -8.49 0.69
C ALA A 36 6.49 -7.78 1.81
N THR A 37 5.80 -7.30 2.85
CA THR A 37 6.45 -6.58 3.96
C THR A 37 7.32 -7.49 4.82
N ASN A 38 6.92 -8.74 5.07
CA ASN A 38 7.77 -9.73 5.74
C ASN A 38 9.07 -10.00 4.96
N THR A 39 9.00 -9.98 3.63
CA THR A 39 10.18 -10.08 2.76
C THR A 39 11.10 -8.89 2.94
N LEU A 40 10.57 -7.65 2.90
CA LEU A 40 11.37 -6.44 3.10
C LEU A 40 12.00 -6.35 4.49
N MET A 41 11.30 -6.83 5.52
CA MET A 41 11.75 -6.83 6.90
C MET A 41 12.70 -7.99 7.24
N GLY A 42 12.96 -8.91 6.30
CA GLY A 42 13.82 -10.07 6.53
C GLY A 42 13.28 -11.06 7.58
N ARG A 43 11.96 -11.13 7.78
CA ARG A 43 11.29 -12.00 8.77
C ARG A 43 11.18 -13.47 8.33
N GLN A 44 11.87 -13.84 7.26
CA GLN A 44 11.87 -15.20 6.72
C GLN A 44 13.00 -16.02 7.36
N ASP A 45 12.87 -17.35 7.36
CA ASP A 45 13.90 -18.26 7.87
C ASP A 45 15.25 -18.10 7.15
N THR A 46 15.19 -17.66 5.89
CA THR A 46 16.36 -17.34 5.07
C THR A 46 16.39 -15.86 4.69
N PRO A 47 17.56 -15.20 4.72
CA PRO A 47 17.69 -13.83 4.24
C PRO A 47 17.17 -13.69 2.80
N PRO A 48 16.37 -12.65 2.50
CA PRO A 48 15.77 -12.47 1.18
C PRO A 48 16.84 -12.16 0.13
N THR A 49 16.67 -12.70 -1.07
CA THR A 49 17.50 -12.32 -2.22
C THR A 49 17.13 -10.91 -2.70
N MET A 50 18.03 -10.26 -3.44
CA MET A 50 17.73 -8.97 -4.06
C MET A 50 16.51 -9.05 -4.99
N GLU A 51 16.34 -10.16 -5.71
CA GLU A 51 15.18 -10.42 -6.55
C GLU A 51 13.88 -10.48 -5.73
N ALA A 52 13.88 -11.15 -4.58
CA ALA A 52 12.73 -11.20 -3.69
C ALA A 52 12.38 -9.82 -3.12
N ILE A 53 13.39 -9.00 -2.77
CA ILE A 53 13.19 -7.62 -2.31
C ILE A 53 12.57 -6.76 -3.43
N VAL A 54 13.10 -6.85 -4.65
CA VAL A 54 12.53 -6.15 -5.82
C VAL A 54 11.08 -6.59 -6.05
N GLY A 55 10.82 -7.90 -6.03
CA GLY A 55 9.48 -8.46 -6.16
C GLY A 55 8.51 -7.90 -5.12
N ALA A 56 8.91 -7.87 -3.85
CA ALA A 56 8.13 -7.30 -2.77
C ALA A 56 7.85 -5.81 -2.94
N VAL A 57 8.83 -5.01 -3.37
CA VAL A 57 8.61 -3.58 -3.67
C VAL A 57 7.60 -3.41 -4.80
N LEU A 58 7.75 -4.16 -5.90
CA LEU A 58 6.86 -4.06 -7.05
C LEU A 58 5.43 -4.48 -6.70
N GLU A 59 5.28 -5.49 -5.84
CA GLU A 59 4.00 -5.96 -5.33
C GLU A 59 3.27 -4.88 -4.51
N LEU A 60 3.97 -4.24 -3.59
CA LEU A 60 3.39 -3.12 -2.81
C LEU A 60 2.99 -1.94 -3.70
N LEU A 61 3.77 -1.67 -4.75
CA LEU A 61 3.42 -0.65 -5.75
C LEU A 61 2.20 -1.04 -6.58
N ASP A 62 2.04 -2.30 -6.94
CA ASP A 62 0.85 -2.81 -7.63
C ASP A 62 -0.40 -2.64 -6.76
N ILE A 63 -0.32 -3.00 -5.48
CA ILE A 63 -1.41 -2.84 -4.53
C ILE A 63 -1.74 -1.35 -4.35
N ALA A 64 -0.73 -0.49 -4.15
CA ALA A 64 -0.93 0.95 -4.00
C ALA A 64 -1.63 1.58 -5.23
N ALA A 65 -1.25 1.16 -6.45
CA ALA A 65 -1.90 1.63 -7.67
C ALA A 65 -3.34 1.12 -7.80
N ALA A 66 -3.61 -0.12 -7.40
CA ALA A 66 -4.94 -0.72 -7.45
C ALA A 66 -5.91 -0.08 -6.45
N VAL A 67 -5.44 0.18 -5.23
CA VAL A 67 -6.24 0.81 -4.15
C VAL A 67 -6.25 2.34 -4.22
N THR A 68 -5.63 2.95 -5.24
CA THR A 68 -5.67 4.41 -5.40
C THR A 68 -7.13 4.86 -5.60
N PRO A 69 -7.64 5.78 -4.76
CA PRO A 69 -9.04 6.21 -4.79
C PRO A 69 -9.38 6.92 -6.10
N ASP A 70 -10.65 6.85 -6.49
CA ASP A 70 -11.15 7.52 -7.69
C ASP A 70 -11.24 9.04 -7.48
N ASN A 71 -10.20 9.75 -7.91
CA ASN A 71 -10.11 11.20 -7.84
C ASN A 71 -9.43 11.76 -9.10
N GLN A 72 -9.37 13.09 -9.22
CA GLN A 72 -8.78 13.78 -10.38
C GLN A 72 -7.30 13.44 -10.65
N TYR A 73 -6.59 12.88 -9.67
CA TYR A 73 -5.18 12.51 -9.77
C TYR A 73 -4.95 11.01 -10.00
N LYS A 74 -5.98 10.15 -9.97
CA LYS A 74 -5.83 8.69 -10.02
C LYS A 74 -5.00 8.21 -11.21
N ALA A 75 -5.34 8.64 -12.42
CA ALA A 75 -4.64 8.22 -13.64
C ALA A 75 -3.17 8.65 -13.61
N GLU A 76 -2.90 9.86 -13.12
CA GLU A 76 -1.54 10.39 -13.00
C GLU A 76 -0.75 9.63 -11.93
N ILE A 77 -1.33 9.38 -10.75
CA ILE A 77 -0.73 8.55 -9.69
C ILE A 77 -0.35 7.17 -10.23
N GLN A 78 -1.29 6.49 -10.88
CA GLN A 78 -1.07 5.17 -11.45
C GLN A 78 0.02 5.18 -12.52
N ASN A 79 0.05 6.21 -13.37
CA ASN A 79 1.12 6.39 -14.35
C ASN A 79 2.49 6.56 -13.68
N ARG A 80 2.60 7.42 -12.67
CA ARG A 80 3.86 7.64 -11.93
C ARG A 80 4.35 6.36 -11.27
N ILE A 81 3.46 5.58 -10.65
CA ILE A 81 3.79 4.27 -10.09
C ILE A 81 4.25 3.31 -11.18
N ALA A 82 3.55 3.23 -12.31
CA ALA A 82 3.92 2.35 -13.42
C ALA A 82 5.32 2.65 -13.98
N VAL A 83 5.65 3.94 -14.19
CA VAL A 83 6.98 4.35 -14.66
C VAL A 83 8.07 4.02 -13.62
N ALA A 84 7.80 4.21 -12.33
CA ALA A 84 8.74 3.83 -11.28
C ALA A 84 9.02 2.32 -11.28
N LYS A 85 7.98 1.51 -11.45
CA LYS A 85 8.10 0.05 -11.52
C LYS A 85 8.95 -0.41 -12.71
N GLU A 86 8.76 0.18 -13.89
CA GLU A 86 9.58 -0.12 -15.07
C GLU A 86 11.07 0.17 -14.79
N ARG A 87 11.36 1.33 -14.20
CA ARG A 87 12.73 1.70 -13.81
C ARG A 87 13.36 0.76 -12.78
N ILE A 88 12.59 0.32 -11.80
CA ILE A 88 13.06 -0.63 -10.78
C ILE A 88 13.33 -2.00 -11.40
N ARG A 89 12.48 -2.45 -12.33
CA ARG A 89 12.65 -3.75 -13.02
C ARG A 89 13.86 -3.77 -13.95
N ASP A 90 14.02 -2.72 -14.75
CA ASP A 90 15.04 -2.67 -15.81
C ASP A 90 16.40 -2.17 -15.29
N GLY A 91 16.39 -1.55 -14.12
CA GLY A 91 17.55 -0.87 -13.54
C GLY A 91 17.85 -1.32 -12.13
N SER A 92 17.79 -0.38 -11.19
CA SER A 92 18.13 -0.58 -9.78
C SER A 92 16.94 -0.21 -8.90
N ILE A 93 16.79 -0.92 -7.79
CA ILE A 93 15.84 -0.55 -6.74
C ILE A 93 16.10 0.85 -6.19
N PHE A 94 17.35 1.33 -6.27
CA PHE A 94 17.79 2.65 -5.79
C PHE A 94 17.82 3.70 -6.92
N ASP A 95 17.10 3.49 -8.03
CA ASP A 95 17.04 4.45 -9.13
C ASP A 95 16.41 5.78 -8.67
N ASP A 96 17.19 6.87 -8.78
CA ASP A 96 16.77 8.20 -8.34
C ASP A 96 15.53 8.71 -9.07
N LYS A 97 15.35 8.35 -10.35
CA LYS A 97 14.16 8.74 -11.10
C LYS A 97 12.95 7.93 -10.61
N ALA A 98 13.10 6.63 -10.35
CA ALA A 98 12.02 5.84 -9.75
C ALA A 98 11.56 6.46 -8.42
N ARG A 99 12.51 6.83 -7.53
CA ARG A 99 12.21 7.54 -6.28
C ARG A 99 11.51 8.88 -6.52
N GLN A 100 11.94 9.63 -7.53
CA GLN A 100 11.30 10.91 -7.91
C GLN A 100 9.85 10.71 -8.39
N TYR A 101 9.58 9.72 -9.24
CA TYR A 101 8.24 9.39 -9.71
C TYR A 101 7.32 9.01 -8.53
N LEU A 102 7.80 8.17 -7.61
CA LEU A 102 7.06 7.78 -6.41
C LEU A 102 6.85 8.95 -5.45
N SER A 103 7.82 9.86 -5.33
CA SER A 103 7.67 11.09 -4.56
C SER A 103 6.59 12.02 -5.13
N PHE A 104 6.41 12.05 -6.45
CA PHE A 104 5.30 12.79 -7.07
C PHE A 104 3.96 12.12 -6.81
N ALA A 105 3.87 10.78 -6.94
CA ALA A 105 2.68 10.01 -6.59
C ALA A 105 2.25 10.28 -5.14
N TYR A 106 3.21 10.23 -4.21
CA TYR A 106 2.98 10.53 -2.80
C TYR A 106 2.44 11.95 -2.56
N ARG A 107 3.03 12.97 -3.21
CA ARG A 107 2.56 14.35 -3.09
C ARG A 107 1.11 14.51 -3.54
N MET A 108 0.71 13.82 -4.60
CA MET A 108 -0.68 13.87 -5.09
C MET A 108 -1.67 13.24 -4.12
N MET A 109 -1.24 12.29 -3.28
CA MET A 109 -2.07 11.67 -2.23
C MET A 109 -2.11 12.45 -0.91
N THR A 110 -1.22 13.43 -0.74
CA THR A 110 -0.98 14.11 0.54
C THR A 110 -1.12 15.63 0.46
N ASP A 111 -1.85 16.12 -0.54
CA ASP A 111 -2.09 17.54 -0.79
C ASP A 111 -0.79 18.35 -0.94
N GLY A 112 0.18 17.77 -1.65
CA GLY A 112 1.46 18.39 -1.98
C GLY A 112 2.57 18.18 -0.94
N ARG A 113 2.31 17.49 0.17
CA ARG A 113 3.34 17.21 1.19
C ARG A 113 4.42 16.30 0.63
N LYS A 114 5.68 16.66 0.89
CA LYS A 114 6.83 15.83 0.51
C LYS A 114 6.95 14.67 1.49
N TYR A 115 7.33 13.50 0.99
CA TYR A 115 7.83 12.45 1.85
C TYR A 115 9.07 12.95 2.59
N GLN A 116 9.12 12.68 3.88
CA GLN A 116 10.27 12.93 4.74
C GLN A 116 10.56 11.62 5.47
N MET A 117 11.85 11.29 5.60
CA MET A 117 12.24 10.19 6.47
C MET A 117 11.78 10.54 7.89
N PRO A 118 11.21 9.60 8.65
CA PRO A 118 10.80 9.86 10.03
C PRO A 118 12.02 10.26 10.87
N GLU A 119 11.88 11.35 11.63
CA GLU A 119 12.97 11.89 12.49
C GLU A 119 13.48 10.86 13.50
N GLU A 120 12.62 9.92 13.93
CA GLU A 120 13.00 8.82 14.83
C GLU A 120 14.12 7.93 14.27
N LEU A 121 14.28 7.91 12.93
CA LEU A 121 15.32 7.19 12.21
C LEU A 121 16.60 8.00 11.98
N ASP A 122 16.61 9.31 12.29
CA ASP A 122 17.80 10.16 12.16
C ASP A 122 18.72 10.07 13.40
N ASP A 123 18.17 9.77 14.58
CA ASP A 123 18.91 9.68 15.84
C ASP A 123 19.37 8.24 16.16
N PHE A 124 20.41 7.74 15.51
CA PHE A 124 20.99 6.41 15.81
C PHE A 124 22.50 6.47 16.07
N VAL A 125 22.98 5.64 16.99
CA VAL A 125 24.42 5.57 17.35
C VAL A 125 25.10 4.41 16.62
N THR A 126 24.35 3.36 16.28
CA THR A 126 24.89 2.17 15.60
C THR A 126 23.99 1.66 14.46
N PRO A 127 24.54 0.91 13.47
CA PRO A 127 23.74 0.28 12.42
C PRO A 127 22.66 -0.69 12.94
N ALA A 128 22.93 -1.37 14.06
CA ALA A 128 21.97 -2.30 14.66
C ALA A 128 20.75 -1.57 15.26
N GLU A 129 20.98 -0.43 15.92
CA GLU A 129 19.90 0.43 16.43
C GLU A 129 19.08 1.03 15.28
N LEU A 130 19.71 1.48 14.21
CA LEU A 130 19.01 1.94 13.01
C LEU A 130 18.11 0.84 12.46
N GLN A 131 18.66 -0.37 12.28
CA GLN A 131 17.90 -1.51 11.78
C GLN A 131 16.70 -1.83 12.67
N GLU A 132 16.87 -1.88 13.99
CA GLU A 132 15.78 -2.13 14.93
C GLU A 132 14.68 -1.06 14.82
N LYS A 133 15.07 0.22 14.79
CA LYS A 133 14.15 1.34 14.66
C LYS A 133 13.40 1.32 13.34
N THR A 134 14.08 1.08 12.22
CA THR A 134 13.47 0.95 10.89
C THR A 134 12.44 -0.18 10.89
N LEU A 135 12.78 -1.35 11.45
CA LEU A 135 11.85 -2.48 11.52
C LEU A 135 10.62 -2.16 12.37
N ARG A 136 10.81 -1.52 13.54
CA ARG A 136 9.71 -1.10 14.41
C ARG A 136 8.79 -0.09 13.73
N TYR A 137 9.37 0.89 13.04
CA TYR A 137 8.62 1.90 12.31
C TYR A 137 7.85 1.29 11.13
N MET A 138 8.50 0.42 10.35
CA MET A 138 7.85 -0.32 9.26
C MET A 138 6.67 -1.14 9.78
N GLU A 139 6.82 -1.85 10.90
CA GLU A 139 5.74 -2.60 11.52
C GLU A 139 4.53 -1.72 11.85
N GLY A 140 4.77 -0.53 12.42
CA GLY A 140 3.73 0.46 12.67
C GLY A 140 2.98 0.86 11.40
N ILE A 141 3.70 1.16 10.31
CA ILE A 141 3.05 1.50 9.02
C ILE A 141 2.27 0.31 8.47
N VAL A 142 2.80 -0.91 8.57
CA VAL A 142 2.12 -2.12 8.07
C VAL A 142 0.80 -2.33 8.82
N THR A 143 0.82 -2.32 10.16
CA THR A 143 -0.39 -2.41 10.98
C THR A 143 -1.42 -1.36 10.59
N GLU A 144 -0.95 -0.12 10.40
CA GLU A 144 -1.80 1.00 10.05
C GLU A 144 -2.37 0.89 8.62
N SER A 145 -1.60 0.34 7.67
CA SER A 145 -2.05 0.11 6.30
C SER A 145 -3.12 -0.97 6.20
N LEU A 146 -3.00 -2.03 7.01
CA LEU A 146 -3.99 -3.10 7.11
C LEU A 146 -5.27 -2.59 7.77
N ARG A 147 -5.16 -1.84 8.87
CA ARG A 147 -6.31 -1.21 9.53
C ARG A 147 -7.05 -0.26 8.58
N SER A 148 -6.30 0.56 7.84
CA SER A 148 -6.86 1.48 6.85
C SER A 148 -7.58 0.73 5.72
N LEU A 149 -7.03 -0.40 5.27
CA LEU A 149 -7.65 -1.26 4.26
C LEU A 149 -8.96 -1.85 4.80
N GLU A 150 -8.97 -2.32 6.05
CA GLU A 150 -10.17 -2.82 6.73
C GLU A 150 -11.27 -1.77 6.90
N GLU A 151 -10.89 -0.52 7.12
CA GLU A 151 -11.79 0.63 7.24
C GLU A 151 -12.29 1.13 5.87
N GLY A 152 -11.77 0.58 4.76
CA GLY A 152 -12.08 1.03 3.40
C GLY A 152 -11.45 2.37 3.02
N ASP A 153 -10.52 2.91 3.83
CA ASP A 153 -9.80 4.15 3.56
C ASP A 153 -8.68 3.90 2.53
N SER A 154 -9.12 3.77 1.29
CA SER A 154 -8.29 3.47 0.12
C SER A 154 -7.16 4.50 -0.09
N GLN A 155 -7.44 5.79 0.19
CA GLN A 155 -6.44 6.85 0.06
C GLN A 155 -5.31 6.68 1.07
N ARG A 156 -5.67 6.45 2.33
CA ARG A 156 -4.68 6.26 3.40
C ARG A 156 -3.91 4.96 3.21
N THR A 157 -4.55 3.88 2.78
CA THR A 157 -3.87 2.62 2.44
C THR A 157 -2.84 2.83 1.34
N ALA A 158 -3.23 3.39 0.20
CA ALA A 158 -2.30 3.64 -0.92
C ALA A 158 -1.11 4.52 -0.50
N ARG A 159 -1.37 5.56 0.30
CA ARG A 159 -0.33 6.43 0.85
C ARG A 159 0.66 5.68 1.73
N LEU A 160 0.18 4.87 2.69
CA LEU A 160 1.03 4.12 3.62
C LEU A 160 1.88 3.09 2.89
N LEU A 161 1.34 2.43 1.87
CA LEU A 161 2.11 1.51 1.03
C LEU A 161 3.22 2.24 0.25
N LEU A 162 2.96 3.44 -0.26
CA LEU A 162 4.00 4.28 -0.86
C LEU A 162 5.06 4.72 0.17
N GLU A 163 4.70 4.97 1.43
CA GLU A 163 5.66 5.29 2.50
C GLU A 163 6.61 4.12 2.78
N ILE A 164 6.07 2.89 2.85
CA ILE A 164 6.87 1.67 3.00
C ILE A 164 7.87 1.56 1.84
N VAL A 165 7.41 1.72 0.59
CA VAL A 165 8.29 1.61 -0.58
C VAL A 165 9.32 2.73 -0.60
N LEU A 166 8.92 3.99 -0.37
CA LEU A 166 9.83 5.12 -0.34
C LEU A 166 10.92 4.95 0.72
N MET A 167 10.58 4.40 1.89
CA MET A 167 11.56 4.06 2.92
C MET A 167 12.53 2.98 2.43
N ALA A 168 12.03 1.90 1.84
CA ALA A 168 12.84 0.78 1.36
C ALA A 168 13.83 1.16 0.24
N ILE A 169 13.47 2.12 -0.61
CA ILE A 169 14.29 2.54 -1.77
C ILE A 169 15.07 3.83 -1.53
N THR A 170 14.89 4.50 -0.38
CA THR A 170 15.66 5.69 -0.04
C THR A 170 16.92 5.25 0.71
N PRO A 171 18.11 5.45 0.13
CA PRO A 171 19.35 5.14 0.83
C PRO A 171 19.46 6.01 2.09
N HIS A 172 19.80 5.39 3.21
CA HIS A 172 20.16 6.13 4.43
C HIS A 172 21.55 6.74 4.21
N PRO A 173 21.77 8.03 4.51
CA PRO A 173 23.11 8.55 4.60
C PRO A 173 23.82 7.79 5.72
N GLY A 174 24.83 7.00 5.34
CA GLY A 174 25.70 6.29 6.28
C GLY A 174 26.74 7.18 6.93
#